data_AF-A0A5N7ZBJ2-F1
#
_entry.id   AF-A0A5N7ZBJ2-F1
#
_cell.length_a   1.000
_cell.length_b   1.000
_cell.length_c   1.000
_cell.angle_alpha   90.00
_cell.angle_beta   90.00
_cell.angle_gamma   90.00
#
_symmetry.space_group_name_H-M   'P 1'
#
loop_
_entity.id
_entity.type
_entity.pdbx_description
1 polymer ?
#
loop_
_entity_poly.entity_id
_entity_poly.type
_entity_poly.pdbx_seq_one_letter_code
_entity_poly.pdbx_strand_id
1 'polypeptide(L)'
;KNGHSPSEAFNETVEELTQSLMPLVSENGMDWMYANCSTTAQRGALDWWKRFRDVNLPLFEALYESVATGQEAQQVIDSNSKSDYRIRLEAELSALRESEMWQAGKIVRSLRPENN
;
A
#
# COMPACT_ATOMS: atom_id res chain seq x y z
N LYS A 1 -15.13 -5.21 -8.48
CA LYS A 1 -15.65 -6.57 -8.19
C LYS A 1 -16.97 -6.58 -7.41
N ASN A 2 -17.23 -5.61 -6.52
CA ASN A 2 -18.45 -5.56 -5.70
C ASN A 2 -19.33 -4.32 -6.00
N GLY A 3 -19.33 -3.82 -7.25
CA GLY A 3 -20.19 -2.71 -7.67
C GLY A 3 -19.62 -1.29 -7.48
N HIS A 4 -18.51 -1.12 -6.77
CA HIS A 4 -17.83 0.17 -6.67
C HIS A 4 -17.08 0.53 -7.95
N SER A 5 -17.13 1.81 -8.33
CA SER A 5 -16.27 2.39 -9.36
C SER A 5 -14.80 2.39 -8.92
N PRO A 6 -13.84 2.45 -9.86
CA PRO A 6 -12.41 2.53 -9.52
C PRO A 6 -12.05 3.73 -8.63
N SER A 7 -12.67 4.89 -8.83
CA SER A 7 -12.42 6.09 -8.02
C SER A 7 -12.96 5.95 -6.60
N GLU A 8 -14.15 5.38 -6.42
CA GLU A 8 -14.68 5.07 -5.08
C GLU A 8 -13.78 4.07 -4.37
N ALA A 9 -13.41 2.99 -5.04
CA ALA A 9 -12.51 1.98 -4.45
C ALA A 9 -11.15 2.59 -4.07
N PHE A 10 -10.59 3.50 -4.88
CA PHE A 10 -9.34 4.18 -4.57
C PHE A 10 -9.50 5.14 -3.37
N ASN A 11 -10.59 5.91 -3.32
CA ASN A 11 -10.90 6.80 -2.19
C ASN A 11 -11.02 6.03 -0.88
N GLU A 12 -11.83 4.98 -0.86
CA GLU A 12 -12.12 4.14 0.32
C GLU A 12 -10.94 3.23 0.74
N THR A 13 -9.82 3.26 0.01
CA THR A 13 -8.63 2.47 0.34
C THR A 13 -7.38 3.35 0.46
N VAL A 14 -6.83 3.82 -0.65
CA VAL A 14 -5.54 4.52 -0.69
C VAL A 14 -5.67 5.93 -0.12
N GLU A 15 -6.71 6.69 -0.48
CA GLU A 15 -6.89 8.03 0.09
C GLU A 15 -7.27 7.94 1.57
N GLU A 16 -8.19 7.07 1.95
CA GLU A 16 -8.57 6.90 3.36
C GLU A 16 -7.35 6.53 4.21
N LEU A 17 -6.52 5.59 3.76
CA LEU A 17 -5.28 5.29 4.46
C LEU A 17 -4.34 6.49 4.53
N THR A 18 -4.03 7.13 3.41
CA THR A 18 -2.91 8.08 3.32
C THR A 18 -3.26 9.52 3.68
N GLN A 19 -4.49 9.96 3.45
CA GLN A 19 -4.97 11.32 3.72
C GLN A 19 -5.78 11.40 5.02
N SER A 20 -6.53 10.35 5.38
CA SER A 20 -7.36 10.36 6.60
C SER A 20 -6.64 9.72 7.79
N LEU A 21 -6.25 8.45 7.69
CA LEU A 21 -5.83 7.65 8.85
C LEU A 21 -4.36 7.87 9.23
N MET A 22 -3.45 7.88 8.25
CA MET A 22 -2.01 8.01 8.51
C MET A 22 -1.64 9.31 9.24
N PRO A 23 -2.22 10.50 8.93
CA PRO A 23 -1.97 11.70 9.72
C PRO A 23 -2.36 11.54 11.20
N LEU A 24 -3.51 10.92 11.49
CA LEU A 24 -3.96 10.69 12.86
C LEU A 24 -3.04 9.73 13.61
N VAL A 25 -2.58 8.67 12.94
CA VAL A 25 -1.60 7.73 13.51
C VAL A 25 -0.27 8.44 13.76
N SER A 26 0.19 9.29 12.84
CA SER A 26 1.44 10.04 12.98
C SER A 26 1.40 11.04 14.13
N GLU A 27 0.26 11.70 14.35
CA GLU A 27 0.11 12.73 15.38
C GLU A 27 -0.17 12.12 16.76
N ASN A 28 -1.02 11.09 16.83
CA ASN A 28 -1.59 10.62 18.08
C ASN A 28 -1.34 9.13 18.39
N GLY A 29 -0.82 8.36 17.44
CA GLY A 29 -0.63 6.91 17.57
C GLY A 29 -1.83 6.08 17.10
N MET A 30 -1.57 4.77 16.91
CA MET A 30 -2.52 3.81 16.37
C MET A 30 -3.68 3.52 17.33
N ASP A 31 -3.39 3.45 18.63
CA ASP A 31 -4.36 3.22 19.70
C ASP A 31 -5.34 4.40 19.80
N TRP A 32 -4.85 5.63 19.71
CA TRP A 32 -5.70 6.82 19.65
C TRP A 32 -6.57 6.80 18.40
N MET A 33 -6.00 6.49 17.22
CA MET A 33 -6.79 6.41 15.98
C MET A 33 -7.93 5.41 16.10
N TYR A 34 -7.67 4.21 16.63
CA TYR A 34 -8.71 3.21 16.87
C TYR A 34 -9.78 3.73 17.83
N ALA A 35 -9.38 4.31 18.96
CA ALA A 35 -10.31 4.84 19.96
C ALA A 35 -11.22 5.96 19.42
N ASN A 36 -10.77 6.69 18.39
CA ASN A 36 -11.51 7.81 17.80
C ASN A 36 -12.23 7.45 16.48
N CYS A 37 -12.14 6.20 16.02
CA CYS A 37 -12.99 5.70 14.94
C CYS A 37 -14.41 5.36 15.43
N SER A 38 -15.36 5.25 14.50
CA SER A 38 -16.72 4.77 14.81
C SER A 38 -16.70 3.34 15.38
N THR A 39 -17.75 2.96 16.12
CA THR A 39 -17.88 1.60 16.67
C THR A 39 -17.78 0.52 15.59
N THR A 40 -18.36 0.75 14.41
CA THR A 40 -18.28 -0.19 13.28
C THR A 40 -16.84 -0.37 12.80
N ALA A 41 -16.10 0.72 12.62
CA ALA A 41 -14.70 0.68 12.20
C ALA A 41 -13.79 0.03 13.26
N GLN A 42 -14.02 0.34 14.54
CA GLN A 42 -13.32 -0.28 15.66
C GLN A 42 -13.48 -1.79 15.67
N ARG A 43 -14.73 -2.29 15.56
CA ARG A 43 -14.99 -3.73 15.55
C ARG A 43 -14.38 -4.40 14.33
N GLY A 44 -14.54 -3.81 13.15
CA GLY A 44 -13.89 -4.30 11.93
C GLY A 44 -12.37 -4.44 12.10
N ALA A 45 -11.70 -3.41 12.63
CA ALA A 45 -10.26 -3.44 12.82
C ALA A 45 -9.83 -4.45 13.90
N LEU A 46 -10.45 -4.39 15.09
CA LEU A 46 -10.09 -5.23 16.24
C LEU A 46 -10.36 -6.72 16.03
N ASP A 47 -11.43 -7.05 15.31
CA ASP A 47 -11.81 -8.44 15.06
C ASP A 47 -10.95 -9.10 13.97
N TRP A 48 -10.35 -8.31 13.07
CA TRP A 48 -9.60 -8.83 11.91
C TRP A 48 -8.08 -8.67 11.96
N TRP A 49 -7.52 -7.69 12.69
CA TRP A 49 -6.08 -7.40 12.58
C TRP A 49 -5.15 -8.58 12.88
N LYS A 50 -5.51 -9.46 13.83
CA LYS A 50 -4.72 -10.66 14.13
C LYS A 50 -4.71 -11.64 12.95
N ARG A 51 -5.84 -11.80 12.27
CA ARG A 51 -5.93 -12.66 11.07
C ARG A 51 -5.09 -12.10 9.94
N PHE A 52 -5.14 -10.78 9.70
CA PHE A 52 -4.26 -10.13 8.72
C PHE A 52 -2.79 -10.33 9.07
N ARG A 53 -2.41 -10.16 10.34
CA ARG A 53 -1.05 -10.43 10.80
C ARG A 53 -0.66 -11.88 10.52
N ASP A 54 -1.46 -12.85 10.94
CA ASP A 54 -1.10 -14.27 10.87
C ASP A 54 -0.94 -14.75 9.42
N VAL A 55 -1.71 -14.19 8.48
CA VAL A 55 -1.56 -14.48 7.04
C VAL A 55 -0.30 -13.85 6.45
N ASN A 56 0.06 -12.63 6.87
CA ASN A 56 1.20 -11.91 6.30
C ASN A 56 2.53 -12.23 7.01
N LEU A 57 2.50 -12.70 8.26
CA LEU A 57 3.70 -12.95 9.06
C LEU A 57 4.68 -13.92 8.38
N PRO A 58 4.26 -15.09 7.85
CA PRO A 58 5.20 -16.00 7.18
C PRO A 58 5.87 -15.36 5.95
N LEU A 59 5.17 -14.48 5.24
CA LEU A 59 5.75 -13.75 4.10
C LEU A 59 6.81 -12.76 4.60
N PHE A 60 6.54 -12.02 5.68
CA PHE A 60 7.53 -11.12 6.27
C PHE A 60 8.73 -11.86 6.82
N GLU A 61 8.56 -13.03 7.44
CA GLU A 61 9.64 -13.88 7.92
C GLU A 61 10.55 -14.31 6.76
N ALA A 62 9.97 -14.77 5.64
CA ALA A 62 10.73 -15.12 4.44
C ALA A 62 11.48 -13.91 3.84
N LEU A 63 10.85 -12.74 3.82
CA LEU A 63 11.49 -11.50 3.35
C LEU A 63 12.67 -11.11 4.26
N TYR A 64 12.49 -11.19 5.58
CA TYR A 64 13.57 -10.91 6.53
C TYR A 64 14.75 -11.88 6.39
N GLU A 65 14.47 -13.17 6.21
CA GLU A 65 15.51 -14.17 5.97
C GLU A 65 16.27 -13.90 4.66
N SER A 66 15.57 -13.59 3.57
CA SER A 66 16.19 -13.24 2.28
C SER A 66 17.09 -12.01 2.40
N VAL A 67 16.68 -10.99 3.15
CA VAL A 67 17.52 -9.81 3.43
C VAL A 67 18.72 -10.18 4.30
N ALA A 68 18.51 -10.90 5.41
CA ALA A 68 19.55 -11.24 6.37
C ALA A 68 20.65 -12.14 5.77
N THR A 69 20.27 -13.03 4.83
CA THR A 69 21.19 -13.91 4.09
C THR A 69 21.87 -13.23 2.91
N GLY A 70 21.49 -11.98 2.58
CA GLY A 70 22.03 -11.23 1.45
C GLY A 70 21.45 -11.63 0.09
N GLN A 71 20.46 -12.54 0.04
CA GLN A 71 19.78 -12.92 -1.20
C GLN A 71 19.13 -11.73 -1.90
N GLU A 72 18.39 -10.88 -1.17
CA GLU A 72 17.80 -9.67 -1.77
C GLU A 72 18.86 -8.74 -2.38
N ALA A 73 20.00 -8.56 -1.70
CA ALA A 73 21.08 -7.73 -2.21
C ALA A 73 21.69 -8.31 -3.49
N GLN A 74 21.89 -9.63 -3.55
CA GLN A 74 22.38 -10.31 -4.74
C GLN A 74 21.39 -10.17 -5.91
N GLN A 75 20.08 -10.33 -5.67
CA GLN A 75 19.05 -10.13 -6.70
C GLN A 75 19.08 -8.72 -7.29
N VAL A 76 19.29 -7.69 -6.46
CA VAL A 76 19.43 -6.30 -6.90
C VAL A 76 20.69 -6.13 -7.76
N ILE A 77 21.84 -6.66 -7.32
CA ILE A 77 23.11 -6.58 -8.07
C ILE A 77 22.98 -7.27 -9.42
N ASP A 78 22.44 -8.49 -9.44
CA ASP A 78 22.26 -9.28 -10.66
C ASP A 78 21.32 -8.59 -11.64
N SER A 79 20.24 -7.99 -11.14
CA SER A 79 19.27 -7.28 -11.98
C SER A 79 19.85 -6.00 -12.57
N ASN A 80 20.54 -5.19 -11.75
CA ASN A 80 21.12 -3.91 -12.18
C ASN A 80 22.34 -4.10 -13.11
N SER A 81 22.99 -5.26 -13.07
CA SER A 81 24.14 -5.58 -13.91
C SER A 81 23.75 -6.02 -15.34
N LYS A 82 22.46 -6.23 -15.61
CA LYS A 82 21.97 -6.55 -16.97
C LYS A 82 22.07 -5.33 -17.88
N SER A 83 22.56 -5.52 -19.10
CA SER A 83 22.70 -4.44 -20.10
C SER A 83 21.38 -3.80 -20.50
N ASP A 84 20.26 -4.52 -20.36
CA ASP A 84 18.90 -4.08 -20.67
C ASP A 84 18.08 -3.68 -19.44
N TYR A 85 18.70 -3.54 -18.26
CA TYR A 85 18.03 -3.28 -16.99
C TYR A 85 17.01 -2.11 -17.06
N ARG A 86 17.43 -0.97 -17.63
CA ARG A 86 16.56 0.23 -17.74
C ARG A 86 15.31 -0.01 -18.56
N ILE A 87 15.41 -0.79 -19.64
CA ILE A 87 14.28 -1.10 -20.52
C ILE A 87 13.28 -1.99 -19.76
N ARG A 88 13.78 -3.00 -19.04
CA ARG A 88 12.94 -3.89 -18.23
C ARG A 88 12.27 -3.15 -17.08
N LEU A 89 13.02 -2.31 -16.36
CA LEU A 89 12.50 -1.49 -15.28
C LEU A 89 11.37 -0.56 -15.77
N GLU A 90 11.55 0.11 -16.92
CA GLU A 90 10.50 0.98 -17.46
C GLU A 90 9.23 0.18 -17.81
N ALA A 91 9.36 -1.05 -18.32
CA ALA A 91 8.21 -1.90 -18.59
C ALA A 91 7.45 -2.27 -17.30
N GLU A 92 8.15 -2.63 -16.22
CA GLU A 92 7.55 -2.92 -14.92
C GLU A 92 6.86 -1.68 -14.31
N LEU A 93 7.53 -0.52 -14.36
CA LEU A 93 6.98 0.75 -13.88
C LEU A 93 5.79 1.22 -14.72
N SER A 94 5.80 0.96 -16.03
CA SER A 94 4.66 1.24 -16.92
C SER A 94 3.48 0.38 -16.53
N ALA A 95 3.66 -0.92 -16.36
CA ALA A 95 2.60 -1.83 -15.96
C ALA A 95 1.95 -1.43 -14.63
N LEU A 96 2.74 -0.99 -13.64
CA LEU A 96 2.21 -0.44 -12.39
C LEU A 96 1.39 0.83 -12.65
N ARG A 97 1.97 1.81 -13.35
CA ARG A 97 1.36 3.11 -13.65
C ARG A 97 0.04 2.97 -14.42
N GLU A 98 -0.02 2.01 -15.33
CA GLU A 98 -1.16 1.75 -16.21
C GLU A 98 -2.23 0.87 -15.56
N SER A 99 -1.96 0.30 -14.38
CA SER A 99 -2.97 -0.45 -13.63
C SER A 99 -4.18 0.42 -13.28
N GLU A 100 -5.36 -0.20 -13.24
CA GLU A 100 -6.65 0.47 -12.97
C GLU A 100 -6.60 1.32 -11.68
N MET A 101 -6.00 0.78 -10.62
CA MET A 101 -5.87 1.45 -9.33
C MET A 101 -5.09 2.77 -9.45
N TRP A 102 -3.96 2.78 -10.16
CA TRP A 102 -3.10 3.96 -10.25
C TRP A 102 -3.57 4.97 -11.29
N GLN A 103 -4.29 4.54 -12.33
CA GLN A 103 -5.03 5.45 -13.22
C GLN A 103 -6.17 6.16 -12.49
N ALA A 104 -6.99 5.42 -11.72
CA ALA A 104 -8.03 6.02 -10.88
C ALA A 104 -7.43 7.00 -9.87
N GLY A 105 -6.35 6.60 -9.20
CA GLY A 105 -5.64 7.45 -8.26
C GLY A 105 -5.09 8.73 -8.86
N LYS A 106 -4.63 8.72 -10.12
CA LYS A 106 -4.18 9.94 -10.81
C LYS A 106 -5.31 10.97 -10.92
N ILE A 107 -6.52 10.53 -11.28
CA ILE A 107 -7.69 11.40 -11.40
C ILE A 107 -8.10 11.90 -10.02
N VAL A 108 -8.26 11.00 -9.04
CA VAL A 108 -8.61 11.36 -7.66
C VAL A 108 -7.65 12.41 -7.09
N ARG A 109 -6.33 12.19 -7.23
CA ARG A 109 -5.33 13.14 -6.74
C ARG A 109 -5.43 14.51 -7.40
N SER A 110 -5.81 14.59 -8.68
CA SER A 110 -6.00 15.89 -9.36
C SER A 110 -7.20 16.69 -8.86
N LEU A 111 -8.15 16.03 -8.20
CA LEU A 111 -9.38 16.65 -7.67
C LEU A 111 -9.26 17.05 -6.20
N ARG A 112 -8.11 16.82 -5.56
CA ARG A 112 -7.96 17.11 -4.13
C ARG A 112 -8.10 18.61 -3.83
N PRO A 113 -8.65 18.97 -2.65
CA PRO A 113 -8.92 20.37 -2.31
C PRO A 113 -7.69 21.27 -2.34
N GLU A 114 -6.51 20.77 -1.97
CA GLU A 114 -5.27 21.55 -1.93
C GLU A 114 -4.70 21.95 -3.30
N ASN A 115 -5.27 21.44 -4.40
CA ASN A 115 -4.88 21.82 -5.75
C ASN A 115 -5.68 23.01 -6.30
N ASN A 116 -6.63 23.55 -5.53
CA ASN A 116 -7.40 24.76 -5.83
C ASN A 116 -7.15 25.85 -4.79
#